data_AF-A0A1Y0RD64-F1
#
_entry.id   AF-A0A1Y0RD64-F1
#
_cell.length_a   1.000
_cell.length_b   1.000
_cell.length_c   1.000
_cell.angle_alpha   90.00
_cell.angle_beta   90.00
_cell.angle_gamma   90.00
#
_symmetry.space_group_name_H-M   'P 1'
#
loop_
_entity.id
_entity.type
_entity.pdbx_description
1 polymer ?
#
loop_
_entity_poly.entity_id
_entity_poly.type
_entity_poly.pdbx_seq_one_letter_code
_entity_poly.pdbx_strand_id
1 'polypeptide(L)'
;MSMGIIEPFKDGFLEIISEGDGSDYWQIAAIHIHGEVFCPSPRIYRSTNAAFVIARRIFDWICNHEMETRAWQCYCEELNMSLWRQPKS
;
A
#
# COMPACT_ATOMS: atom_id res chain seq x y z
N MET A 1 14.80 -10.15 -7.76
CA MET A 1 13.94 -9.58 -6.69
C MET A 1 14.33 -8.13 -6.59
N SER A 2 13.51 -7.21 -7.13
CA SER A 2 13.76 -5.79 -6.93
C SER A 2 13.49 -5.48 -5.44
N MET A 3 14.46 -4.84 -4.79
CA MET A 3 14.29 -4.40 -3.40
C MET A 3 13.33 -3.20 -3.45
N GLY A 4 12.18 -3.28 -2.77
CA GLY A 4 11.23 -2.17 -2.71
C GLY A 4 11.87 -0.93 -2.07
N ILE A 5 11.39 0.26 -2.44
CA ILE A 5 11.79 1.52 -1.80
C ILE A 5 10.95 1.70 -0.55
N ILE A 6 11.59 1.73 0.62
CA ILE A 6 10.93 1.80 1.93
C ILE A 6 11.02 3.22 2.48
N GLU A 7 9.90 3.74 2.99
CA GLU A 7 9.84 4.99 3.75
C GLU A 7 9.12 4.77 5.08
N PRO A 8 9.73 5.12 6.24
CA PRO A 8 9.04 5.09 7.52
C PRO A 8 7.87 6.08 7.52
N PHE A 9 6.73 5.68 8.08
CA PHE A 9 5.56 6.55 8.16
C PHE A 9 4.72 6.22 9.40
N LYS A 10 4.63 7.17 10.34
CA LYS A 10 3.94 7.01 11.63
C LYS A 10 4.42 5.73 12.36
N ASP A 11 3.51 4.92 12.88
CA ASP A 11 3.79 3.67 13.61
C ASP A 11 4.05 2.47 12.66
N GLY A 12 4.40 2.74 11.41
CA GLY A 12 4.63 1.74 10.37
C GLY A 12 5.58 2.20 9.28
N PHE A 13 5.46 1.60 8.09
CA PHE A 13 6.24 2.01 6.93
C PHE A 13 5.51 1.71 5.62
N LEU A 14 5.92 2.41 4.57
CA LEU A 14 5.42 2.28 3.21
C LEU A 14 6.50 1.65 2.36
N GLU A 15 6.14 0.71 1.51
CA GLU A 15 7.07 0.02 0.62
C GLU A 15 6.54 0.11 -0.81
N ILE A 16 7.31 0.72 -1.71
CA ILE A 16 6.98 0.81 -3.14
C ILE A 16 7.81 -0.22 -3.91
N ILE A 17 7.15 -1.19 -4.51
CA ILE A 17 7.76 -2.29 -5.27
C ILE A 17 7.51 -2.05 -6.75
N SER A 18 8.56 -2.01 -7.57
CA SER A 18 8.41 -2.00 -9.03
C SER A 18 8.10 -3.41 -9.52
N GLU A 19 7.02 -3.57 -10.30
CA GLU A 19 6.60 -4.85 -10.86
C GLU A 19 7.44 -5.17 -12.12
N GLY A 20 8.63 -5.75 -11.90
CA GLY A 20 9.48 -6.34 -12.94
C GLY A 20 10.70 -5.50 -13.36
N ASP A 21 11.73 -6.17 -13.88
CA ASP A 21 13.03 -5.59 -14.32
C ASP A 21 12.94 -4.78 -15.64
N GLY A 22 11.76 -4.24 -15.98
CA GLY A 22 11.54 -3.52 -17.25
C GLY A 22 10.14 -2.94 -17.48
N SER A 23 9.25 -2.96 -16.48
CA SER A 23 7.99 -2.22 -16.52
C SER A 23 8.16 -0.93 -15.75
N ASP A 24 8.55 0.14 -16.45
CA ASP A 24 8.84 1.45 -15.85
C ASP A 24 7.61 2.13 -15.21
N TYR A 25 6.45 1.48 -15.17
CA TYR A 25 5.17 2.12 -14.86
C TYR A 25 4.31 1.39 -13.82
N TRP A 26 4.62 0.13 -13.49
CA TRP A 26 3.80 -0.65 -12.55
C TRP A 26 4.47 -0.63 -11.18
N GLN A 27 3.89 0.15 -10.27
CA GLN A 27 4.38 0.31 -8.91
C GLN A 27 3.30 -0.19 -7.95
N ILE A 28 3.69 -1.08 -7.04
CA ILE A 28 2.82 -1.64 -6.00
C ILE A 28 3.19 -0.95 -4.69
N ALA A 29 2.20 -0.41 -3.98
CA ALA A 29 2.41 0.17 -2.66
C ALA A 29 1.99 -0.84 -1.59
N ALA A 30 2.89 -1.34 -0.75
CA ALA A 30 2.54 -2.12 0.42
C ALA A 30 2.56 -1.23 1.68
N ILE A 31 1.51 -1.32 2.49
CA ILE A 31 1.33 -0.49 3.68
C ILE A 31 1.49 -1.39 4.91
N HIS A 32 2.55 -1.18 5.67
CA HIS A 32 2.89 -2.00 6.83
C HIS A 32 2.47 -1.29 8.12
N ILE A 33 1.52 -1.86 8.87
CA ILE A 33 0.96 -1.28 10.10
C ILE A 33 0.83 -2.38 11.15
N HIS A 34 1.38 -2.17 12.35
CA HIS A 34 1.24 -3.09 13.50
C HIS A 34 1.54 -4.58 13.20
N GLY A 35 2.51 -4.86 12.32
CA GLY A 35 2.86 -6.23 11.94
C GLY A 35 1.98 -6.83 10.83
N GLU A 36 1.08 -6.05 10.26
CA GLU A 36 0.23 -6.45 9.14
C GLU A 36 0.64 -5.72 7.86
N VAL A 37 0.30 -6.31 6.72
CA VAL A 37 0.54 -5.71 5.41
C VAL A 37 -0.79 -5.54 4.70
N PHE A 38 -1.06 -4.32 4.25
CA PHE A 38 -2.19 -4.01 3.39
C PHE A 38 -1.68 -3.77 1.98
N CYS A 39 -2.13 -4.60 1.06
CA CYS A 39 -1.80 -4.53 -0.36
C CYS A 39 -3.01 -3.94 -1.09
N PRO A 40 -2.96 -2.72 -1.62
CA PRO A 40 -3.98 -2.15 -2.49
C PRO A 40 -3.95 -2.80 -3.87
N SER A 41 -5.05 -2.64 -4.61
CA SER A 41 -5.13 -3.09 -6.01
C SER A 41 -4.03 -2.40 -6.82
N PRO A 42 -3.37 -3.13 -7.75
CA PRO A 42 -2.32 -2.55 -8.59
C PRO A 42 -2.79 -1.27 -9.26
N ARG A 43 -1.91 -0.25 -9.24
CA ARG A 43 -2.14 1.04 -9.92
C ARG A 43 -0.87 1.47 -10.61
N ILE A 44 -1.05 2.15 -11.74
CA ILE A 44 0.04 2.81 -12.45
C ILE A 44 0.27 4.15 -11.77
N TYR A 45 1.45 4.33 -11.20
CA TYR A 45 1.89 5.59 -10.64
C TYR A 45 2.90 6.23 -11.59
N ARG A 46 2.75 7.54 -11.82
CA ARG A 46 3.63 8.29 -12.75
C ARG A 46 5.05 8.52 -12.21
N SER A 47 5.25 8.27 -10.91
CA SER A 47 6.54 8.36 -10.23
C SER A 47 6.45 7.71 -8.85
N THR A 48 7.59 7.33 -8.28
CA THR A 48 7.69 6.82 -6.90
C THR A 48 7.11 7.79 -5.88
N ASN A 49 7.32 9.10 -6.07
CA ASN A 49 6.73 10.12 -5.19
C ASN A 49 5.20 10.11 -5.24
N ALA A 50 4.61 9.93 -6.43
CA ALA A 50 3.16 9.81 -6.55
C ALA A 50 2.64 8.54 -5.87
N ALA A 51 3.38 7.43 -5.97
CA ALA A 51 3.06 6.20 -5.25
C ALA A 51 3.08 6.40 -3.74
N PHE A 52 4.11 7.06 -3.19
CA PHE A 52 4.18 7.38 -1.76
C PHE A 52 3.06 8.30 -1.29
N VAL A 53 2.70 9.34 -2.05
CA VAL A 53 1.57 10.22 -1.69
C VAL A 53 0.27 9.42 -1.55
N ILE A 54 0.01 8.49 -2.47
CA ILE A 54 -1.17 7.63 -2.39
C ILE A 54 -1.04 6.62 -1.25
N ALA A 55 0.13 6.02 -1.05
CA ALA A 55 0.39 5.08 0.05
C ALA A 55 0.16 5.72 1.43
N ARG A 56 0.57 6.98 1.62
CA ARG A 56 0.28 7.75 2.85
C ARG A 56 -1.22 7.97 3.05
N ARG A 57 -1.96 8.31 1.98
CA ARG A 57 -3.43 8.44 2.04
C ARG A 57 -4.12 7.13 2.42
N ILE A 58 -3.63 6.01 1.89
CA ILE A 58 -4.14 4.67 2.24
C ILE A 58 -3.87 4.37 3.71
N PHE A 59 -2.64 4.62 4.18
CA PHE A 59 -2.27 4.44 5.59
C PHE A 59 -3.21 5.23 6.51
N ASP A 60 -3.38 6.53 6.24
CA ASP A 60 -4.25 7.40 7.03
C ASP A 60 -5.70 6.90 7.02
N TRP A 61 -6.18 6.44 5.87
CA TRP A 61 -7.51 5.87 5.75
C TRP A 61 -7.67 4.59 6.59
N ILE A 62 -6.70 3.66 6.55
CA ILE A 62 -6.72 2.43 7.35
C ILE A 62 -6.79 2.75 8.84
N CYS A 63 -5.97 3.68 9.34
CA CYS A 63 -5.99 4.08 10.75
C CYS A 63 -7.33 4.70 11.17
N ASN A 64 -8.03 5.38 10.27
CA ASN A 64 -9.34 5.96 10.56
C ASN A 64 -10.50 4.96 10.42
N HIS A 65 -10.29 3.83 9.74
CA HIS A 65 -11.33 2.85 9.40
C HIS A 65 -10.94 1.43 9.87
N GLU A 66 -10.23 1.31 11.00
CA GLU A 66 -9.68 0.04 11.48
C GLU A 66 -10.72 -1.10 11.54
N MET A 67 -11.98 -0.80 11.84
CA MET A 67 -13.04 -1.82 11.89
C MET A 67 -13.39 -2.38 10.50
N GLU A 68 -13.39 -1.54 9.47
CA GLU A 68 -13.67 -1.93 8.08
C GLU A 68 -12.52 -2.74 7.49
N THR A 69 -11.30 -2.45 7.92
CA THR A 69 -10.09 -3.12 7.44
C THR A 69 -9.77 -4.42 8.19
N ARG A 70 -10.65 -4.88 9.10
CA ARG A 70 -10.46 -6.18 9.78
C ARG A 70 -10.66 -7.37 8.86
N ALA A 71 -11.51 -7.23 7.85
CA ALA A 71 -11.73 -8.29 6.87
C ALA A 71 -10.45 -8.54 6.05
N TRP A 72 -10.36 -9.74 5.46
CA TRP A 72 -9.26 -10.10 4.55
C TRP A 72 -9.17 -9.19 3.33
N GLN A 73 -10.31 -8.66 2.91
CA GLN A 73 -10.43 -7.69 1.84
C GLN A 73 -11.44 -6.62 2.24
N CYS A 74 -11.12 -5.36 1.96
CA CYS A 74 -12.07 -4.26 2.05
C CYS A 74 -11.99 -3.41 0.79
N TYR A 75 -13.09 -2.75 0.44
CA TYR A 75 -13.11 -1.77 -0.63
C TYR A 75 -13.15 -0.37 -0.01
N CYS A 76 -12.16 0.45 -0.35
CA CYS A 76 -12.11 1.86 0.04
C CYS A 76 -12.79 2.68 -1.06
N GLU A 77 -14.02 3.14 -0.79
CA GLU A 77 -14.80 3.95 -1.72
C GLU A 77 -14.10 5.28 -2.05
N GLU A 78 -13.56 5.96 -1.03
CA GLU A 78 -12.88 7.27 -1.18
C GLU A 78 -11.70 7.21 -2.15
N LEU A 79 -10.99 6.09 -2.12
CA LEU A 79 -9.82 5.88 -2.97
C LEU A 79 -10.16 5.08 -4.23
N ASN A 80 -11.39 4.57 -4.38
CA ASN A 80 -11.85 3.68 -5.44
C ASN A 80 -10.89 2.49 -5.65
N MET A 81 -10.57 1.76 -4.59
CA MET A 81 -9.65 0.63 -4.64
C MET A 81 -10.00 -0.45 -3.64
N SER A 82 -9.63 -1.69 -3.96
CA SER A 82 -9.64 -2.79 -3.02
C SER A 82 -8.31 -2.85 -2.25
N LEU A 83 -8.38 -3.16 -0.96
CA LEU A 83 -7.25 -3.44 -0.09
C LEU A 83 -7.35 -4.89 0.37
N TRP A 84 -6.24 -5.62 0.29
CA TRP A 84 -6.11 -6.98 0.82
C TRP A 84 -5.19 -6.96 2.03
N ARG A 85 -5.70 -7.46 3.16
CA ARG A 85 -4.96 -7.63 4.39
C ARG A 85 -4.22 -8.96 4.32
N GLN A 86 -2.92 -8.93 4.53
CA GLN A 86 -2.07 -10.10 4.68
C GLN A 86 -1.40 -10.03 6.06
N PRO A 87 -1.61 -11.04 6.93
CA PRO A 87 -0.81 -11.14 8.15
C PRO A 87 0.66 -11.34 7.75
N LYS A 88 1.61 -10.73 8.47
CA LYS A 88 3.00 -11.19 8.38
C LYS A 88 3.04 -12.62 8.90
N SER A 89 3.40 -13.55 8.01
CA SER A 89 3.80 -14.91 8.35
C SER A 89 4.95 -14.92 9.35
#